data_AF-A0A397DD79-F1
#
_entry.id   AF-A0A397DD79-F1
#
_cell.length_a   1.000
_cell.length_b   1.000
_cell.length_c   1.000
_cell.angle_alpha   90.00
_cell.angle_beta   90.00
_cell.angle_gamma   90.00
#
_symmetry.space_group_name_H-M   'P 1'
#
loop_
_entity.id
_entity.type
_entity.pdbx_description
1 polymer ?
#
loop_
_entity_poly.entity_id
_entity_poly.type
_entity_poly.pdbx_seq_one_letter_code
_entity_poly.pdbx_strand_id
1 'polypeptide(L)'
;MNDWDQCLHTILAMPPPPSNRSQSTPVNRLGFRLQVAGQPSVEVVLRSNDEEPAAVAAAVAASHKLEPLHQYYIQTLLFNGLQRWRQQSPRVAISADVFPGMTPPVDVYVGDDVALAVHVHLWRYKYHVSGTELGHVIASIRSALNHADESTLWIAARGAQYPPPPPTPPLRSFIAPVVSHQTCVTVVVTTCKRLSLFLATMHSFLPYAATSSVCMLLVLDDHSSAADRRVMQDTFPAVEFVFTRRKGHAHSLNSMLELVTTRFMLYLEDDWRWELSLPHHPLAHALAILEHDPTIVQVLVNTQRSGWPRRLPATDDSSFGLYFRHEYGVVDHAFGYWPGFSLNPGVWDLKRLSRCPALRFNESSDVFEREFSLAVWRCGLHVAMLPYTTAVHIGTNGSAYVLNGLPRRFD
;
A
#
# COMPACT_ATOMS: atom_id res chain seq x y z
N MET A 1 -9.83 -13.42 -9.51
CA MET A 1 -9.97 -12.02 -9.06
C MET A 1 -10.34 -12.11 -7.58
N ASN A 2 -9.45 -11.67 -6.70
CA ASN A 2 -9.56 -11.93 -5.27
C ASN A 2 -10.80 -11.21 -4.73
N ASP A 3 -11.50 -11.78 -3.74
CA ASP A 3 -12.71 -11.21 -3.12
C ASP A 3 -12.50 -9.76 -2.64
N TRP A 4 -11.25 -9.41 -2.35
CA TRP A 4 -10.78 -8.08 -1.96
C TRP A 4 -10.89 -7.02 -3.07
N ASP A 5 -10.52 -7.35 -4.32
CA ASP A 5 -10.59 -6.39 -5.44
C ASP A 5 -12.06 -6.02 -5.72
N GLN A 6 -12.97 -6.98 -5.59
CA GLN A 6 -14.41 -6.73 -5.71
C GLN A 6 -14.93 -5.82 -4.58
N CYS A 7 -14.49 -6.03 -3.34
CA CYS A 7 -14.92 -5.19 -2.21
C CYS A 7 -14.48 -3.72 -2.34
N LEU A 8 -13.30 -3.45 -2.89
CA LEU A 8 -12.80 -2.09 -3.08
C LEU A 8 -13.46 -1.36 -4.26
N HIS A 9 -13.57 -2.02 -5.41
CA HIS A 9 -14.14 -1.40 -6.62
C HIS A 9 -15.65 -1.12 -6.53
N THR A 10 -16.34 -1.63 -5.51
CA THR A 10 -17.80 -1.52 -5.42
C THR A 10 -18.34 -0.25 -4.81
N ILE A 11 -17.52 0.54 -4.11
CA ILE A 11 -17.98 1.85 -3.62
C ILE A 11 -18.23 2.82 -4.78
N LEU A 12 -17.45 2.75 -5.88
CA LEU A 12 -17.75 3.49 -7.11
C LEU A 12 -18.88 2.85 -7.90
N ALA A 13 -18.99 1.53 -7.86
CA ALA A 13 -19.96 0.79 -8.66
C ALA A 13 -21.38 0.87 -8.07
N MET A 14 -21.55 1.24 -6.80
CA MET A 14 -22.83 1.20 -6.12
C MET A 14 -23.28 2.54 -5.51
N PRO A 15 -24.60 2.80 -5.49
CA PRO A 15 -25.18 3.83 -4.65
C PRO A 15 -24.74 3.81 -3.19
N PRO A 16 -24.41 4.96 -2.56
CA PRO A 16 -24.73 5.18 -1.17
C PRO A 16 -26.18 4.76 -0.84
N PRO A 17 -26.42 4.22 0.35
CA PRO A 17 -27.76 3.86 0.81
C PRO A 17 -28.73 5.05 0.71
N PRO A 18 -30.01 4.81 0.35
CA PRO A 18 -30.99 5.88 0.24
C PRO A 18 -31.18 6.63 1.57
N SER A 19 -31.27 7.96 1.49
CA SER A 19 -31.69 8.77 2.64
C SER A 19 -33.19 8.55 2.89
N ASN A 20 -33.55 8.16 4.10
CA ASN A 20 -34.96 7.97 4.46
C ASN A 20 -35.60 9.35 4.69
N ARG A 21 -36.13 9.94 3.62
CA ARG A 21 -36.77 11.28 3.63
C ARG A 21 -38.06 11.35 4.46
N SER A 22 -38.55 10.24 5.00
CA SER A 22 -39.79 10.13 5.78
C SER A 22 -39.65 10.35 7.29
N GLN A 23 -38.43 10.55 7.80
CA GLN A 23 -38.20 10.86 9.23
C GLN A 23 -38.20 12.37 9.48
N SER A 24 -38.95 12.82 10.49
CA SER A 24 -39.13 14.24 10.86
C SER A 24 -37.86 14.93 11.36
N THR A 25 -36.88 14.15 11.82
CA THR A 25 -35.51 14.60 12.08
C THR A 25 -34.60 14.13 10.94
N PRO A 26 -33.83 15.02 10.29
CA PRO A 26 -32.83 14.60 9.31
C PRO A 26 -31.79 13.75 10.03
N VAL A 27 -31.90 12.43 9.90
CA VAL A 27 -30.81 11.53 10.28
C VAL A 27 -29.73 11.74 9.23
N ASN A 28 -28.70 12.50 9.59
CA ASN A 28 -27.56 12.74 8.73
C ASN A 28 -26.79 11.43 8.60
N ARG A 29 -26.91 10.79 7.43
CA ARG A 29 -26.33 9.47 7.16
C ARG A 29 -25.13 9.63 6.24
N LEU A 30 -23.95 9.26 6.71
CA LEU A 30 -22.84 8.88 5.85
C LEU A 30 -22.96 7.38 5.61
N GLY A 31 -22.99 6.93 4.37
CA GLY A 31 -23.01 5.50 4.11
C GLY A 31 -22.52 5.14 2.72
N PHE A 32 -22.08 3.90 2.60
CA PHE A 32 -21.63 3.30 1.35
C PHE A 32 -22.05 1.84 1.33
N ARG A 33 -22.00 1.23 0.15
CA ARG A 33 -22.23 -0.20 -0.02
C ARG A 33 -20.93 -0.90 -0.38
N LEU A 34 -20.72 -2.07 0.21
CA LEU A 34 -19.60 -2.95 -0.09
C LEU A 34 -20.10 -4.25 -0.68
N GLN A 35 -19.43 -4.74 -1.72
CA GLN A 35 -19.61 -6.11 -2.15
C GLN A 35 -18.66 -7.01 -1.37
N VAL A 36 -19.22 -7.85 -0.51
CA VAL A 36 -18.48 -8.92 0.14
C VAL A 36 -18.75 -10.20 -0.63
N ALA A 37 -17.70 -10.96 -0.93
CA ALA A 37 -17.85 -12.18 -1.70
C ALA A 37 -18.82 -13.16 -1.02
N GLY A 38 -19.70 -13.76 -1.83
CA GLY A 38 -20.72 -14.68 -1.34
C GLY A 38 -21.82 -14.03 -0.48
N GLN A 39 -21.88 -12.69 -0.39
CA GLN A 39 -22.90 -11.96 0.36
C GLN A 39 -23.67 -10.98 -0.55
N PRO A 40 -24.95 -10.69 -0.26
CA PRO A 40 -25.61 -9.49 -0.78
C PRO A 40 -24.81 -8.23 -0.42
N SER A 41 -25.00 -7.14 -1.16
CA SER A 41 -24.31 -5.87 -0.88
C SER A 41 -24.51 -5.45 0.58
N VAL A 42 -23.41 -5.21 1.29
CA VAL A 42 -23.41 -4.82 2.69
C VAL A 42 -23.56 -3.30 2.77
N GLU A 43 -24.62 -2.83 3.43
CA GLU A 43 -24.79 -1.41 3.71
C GLU A 43 -24.03 -1.03 4.98
N VAL A 44 -23.10 -0.07 4.85
CA VAL A 44 -22.38 0.53 5.98
C VAL A 44 -22.91 1.94 6.16
N VAL A 45 -23.37 2.27 7.37
CA VAL A 45 -23.97 3.57 7.67
C VAL A 45 -23.50 4.08 9.02
N LEU A 46 -22.96 5.30 9.03
CA LEU A 46 -22.81 6.15 10.21
C LEU A 46 -24.05 7.05 10.30
N ARG A 47 -24.80 6.93 11.39
CA ARG A 47 -26.12 7.54 11.60
C ARG A 47 -26.08 8.90 12.30
N SER A 48 -24.98 9.19 13.00
CA SER A 48 -24.81 10.45 13.74
C SER A 48 -23.33 10.81 13.89
N ASN A 49 -23.05 12.06 14.28
CA ASN A 49 -21.69 12.53 14.57
C ASN A 49 -21.08 11.92 15.85
N ASP A 50 -21.91 11.31 16.69
CA ASP A 50 -21.53 10.70 17.97
C ASP A 50 -21.20 9.21 17.85
N GLU A 51 -21.49 8.59 16.69
CA GLU A 51 -21.08 7.21 16.42
C GLU A 51 -19.58 7.15 16.11
N GLU A 52 -18.89 6.20 16.74
CA GLU A 52 -17.48 5.96 16.48
C GLU A 52 -17.28 5.10 15.23
N PRO A 53 -16.53 5.58 14.21
CA PRO A 53 -16.21 4.81 13.00
C PRO A 53 -15.69 3.40 13.27
N ALA A 54 -14.84 3.25 14.31
CA ALA A 54 -14.29 1.96 14.70
C ALA A 54 -15.35 0.98 15.23
N ALA A 55 -16.33 1.48 15.99
CA ALA A 55 -17.41 0.65 16.53
C ALA A 55 -18.34 0.16 15.42
N VAL A 56 -18.71 1.05 14.48
CA VAL A 56 -19.53 0.67 13.32
C VAL A 56 -18.80 -0.34 12.44
N ALA A 57 -17.52 -0.10 12.15
CA ALA A 57 -16.71 -1.03 11.38
C ALA A 57 -16.59 -2.40 12.03
N ALA A 58 -16.35 -2.46 13.35
CA ALA A 58 -16.28 -3.71 14.11
C ALA A 58 -17.60 -4.48 14.09
N ALA A 59 -18.75 -3.78 14.22
CA ALA A 59 -20.07 -4.40 14.15
C ALA A 59 -20.35 -5.02 12.77
N VAL A 60 -20.01 -4.31 11.69
CA VAL A 60 -20.13 -4.82 10.31
C VAL A 60 -19.20 -6.03 10.11
N ALA A 61 -17.94 -5.92 10.51
CA ALA A 61 -16.96 -6.99 10.39
C ALA A 61 -17.39 -8.25 11.14
N ALA A 62 -17.90 -8.12 12.36
CA ALA A 62 -18.42 -9.24 13.14
C ALA A 62 -19.64 -9.89 12.47
N SER A 63 -20.56 -9.09 11.95
CA SER A 63 -21.80 -9.57 11.30
C SER A 63 -21.53 -10.36 10.01
N HIS A 64 -20.52 -9.95 9.26
CA HIS A 64 -20.16 -10.56 7.97
C HIS A 64 -18.88 -11.40 8.01
N LYS A 65 -18.31 -11.63 9.20
CA LYS A 65 -17.06 -12.41 9.42
C LYS A 65 -15.89 -11.90 8.57
N LEU A 66 -15.73 -10.58 8.48
CA LEU A 66 -14.70 -9.97 7.65
C LEU A 66 -13.33 -10.05 8.32
N GLU A 67 -12.27 -10.23 7.52
CA GLU A 67 -10.88 -10.15 7.99
C GLU A 67 -10.57 -8.75 8.57
N PRO A 68 -9.62 -8.61 9.51
CA PRO A 68 -9.25 -7.32 10.11
C PRO A 68 -8.96 -6.24 9.07
N LEU A 69 -8.33 -6.59 7.95
CA LEU A 69 -8.07 -5.64 6.86
C LEU A 69 -9.38 -4.97 6.38
N HIS A 70 -10.46 -5.70 6.14
CA HIS A 70 -11.74 -5.11 5.72
C HIS A 70 -12.33 -4.19 6.80
N GLN A 71 -12.24 -4.60 8.06
CA GLN A 71 -12.70 -3.79 9.18
C GLN A 71 -11.99 -2.44 9.21
N TYR A 72 -10.65 -2.43 9.13
CA TYR A 72 -9.87 -1.19 9.14
C TYR A 72 -10.09 -0.33 7.90
N TYR A 73 -10.35 -0.96 6.75
CA TYR A 73 -10.75 -0.24 5.54
C TYR A 73 -12.09 0.49 5.75
N ILE A 74 -13.12 -0.20 6.25
CA ILE A 74 -14.44 0.38 6.58
C ILE A 74 -14.28 1.54 7.57
N GLN A 75 -13.52 1.31 8.63
CA GLN A 75 -13.25 2.32 9.65
C GLN A 75 -12.61 3.57 9.05
N THR A 76 -11.63 3.40 8.16
CA THR A 76 -10.92 4.51 7.53
C THR A 76 -11.86 5.32 6.62
N LEU A 77 -12.70 4.65 5.83
CA LEU A 77 -13.70 5.34 5.01
C LEU A 77 -14.72 6.13 5.84
N LEU A 78 -15.24 5.52 6.91
CA LEU A 78 -16.16 6.19 7.83
C LEU A 78 -15.51 7.38 8.52
N PHE A 79 -14.25 7.24 8.94
CA PHE A 79 -13.48 8.34 9.52
C PHE A 79 -13.31 9.48 8.53
N ASN A 80 -12.86 9.19 7.30
CA ASN A 80 -12.66 10.20 6.26
C ASN A 80 -13.96 10.94 5.95
N GLY A 81 -15.08 10.21 5.82
CA GLY A 81 -16.38 10.83 5.61
C GLY A 81 -16.86 11.67 6.80
N LEU A 82 -16.57 11.26 8.04
CA LEU A 82 -16.86 12.04 9.25
C LEU A 82 -16.00 13.32 9.31
N GLN A 83 -14.71 13.24 8.95
CA GLN A 83 -13.83 14.41 8.86
C GLN A 83 -14.33 15.39 7.81
N ARG A 84 -14.70 14.91 6.62
CA ARG A 84 -15.35 15.72 5.58
C ARG A 84 -16.62 16.39 6.11
N TRP A 85 -17.49 15.64 6.79
CA TRP A 85 -18.74 16.18 7.32
C TRP A 85 -18.52 17.25 8.40
N ARG A 86 -17.52 17.09 9.26
CA ARG A 86 -17.17 18.11 10.28
C ARG A 86 -16.65 19.42 9.68
N GLN A 87 -16.18 19.40 8.44
CA GLN A 87 -15.84 20.63 7.71
C GLN A 87 -17.14 21.34 7.35
N GLN A 88 -17.48 22.38 8.12
CA GLN A 88 -18.77 23.09 8.08
C GLN A 88 -19.16 23.67 6.71
N SER A 89 -18.23 23.78 5.75
CA SER A 89 -18.51 24.19 4.37
C SER A 89 -17.47 23.64 3.39
N PRO A 90 -17.87 23.28 2.16
CA PRO A 90 -16.94 22.93 1.09
C PRO A 90 -16.09 24.15 0.72
N ARG A 91 -14.82 23.92 0.34
CA ARG A 91 -13.93 25.02 -0.07
C ARG A 91 -14.25 25.52 -1.47
N VAL A 92 -14.70 24.64 -2.36
CA VAL A 92 -15.18 25.04 -3.68
C VAL A 92 -16.33 24.12 -4.07
N ALA A 93 -17.44 24.73 -4.49
CA ALA A 93 -18.55 24.08 -5.17
C ALA A 93 -18.50 24.56 -6.62
N ILE A 94 -18.08 23.69 -7.55
CA ILE A 94 -17.91 24.11 -8.96
C ILE A 94 -19.16 23.74 -9.73
N SER A 95 -19.87 24.76 -10.18
CA SER A 95 -20.85 24.68 -11.26
C SER A 95 -20.16 25.21 -12.50
N ALA A 96 -19.78 24.34 -13.41
CA ALA A 96 -19.40 24.72 -14.75
C ALA A 96 -20.17 23.84 -15.72
N ASP A 97 -20.18 24.21 -17.00
CA ASP A 97 -20.64 23.39 -18.14
C ASP A 97 -19.80 22.11 -18.34
N VAL A 98 -19.31 21.52 -17.25
CA VAL A 98 -18.78 20.16 -17.15
C VAL A 98 -19.85 19.15 -17.62
N PHE A 99 -21.11 19.45 -17.33
CA PHE A 99 -22.31 18.83 -17.90
C PHE A 99 -23.29 19.96 -18.26
N PRO A 100 -23.55 20.22 -19.55
CA PRO A 100 -24.47 21.29 -19.93
C PRO A 100 -25.85 21.09 -19.27
N GLY A 101 -26.28 22.06 -18.47
CA GLY A 101 -27.69 22.42 -18.38
C GLY A 101 -28.43 22.34 -17.05
N MET A 102 -28.09 21.53 -16.02
CA MET A 102 -28.88 21.51 -14.75
C MET A 102 -28.23 20.85 -13.51
N THR A 103 -26.97 20.45 -13.54
CA THR A 103 -26.37 19.71 -12.41
C THR A 103 -25.91 20.64 -11.30
N PRO A 104 -26.23 20.36 -10.02
CA PRO A 104 -25.67 21.08 -8.88
C PRO A 104 -24.12 21.02 -8.89
N PRO A 105 -23.44 21.96 -8.22
CA PRO A 105 -21.98 21.97 -8.18
C PRO A 105 -21.40 20.71 -7.52
N VAL A 106 -20.17 20.34 -7.89
CA VAL A 106 -19.39 19.31 -7.16
C VAL A 106 -18.80 19.95 -5.91
N ASP A 107 -19.22 19.48 -4.73
CA ASP A 107 -18.65 19.91 -3.46
C ASP A 107 -17.29 19.25 -3.21
N VAL A 108 -16.24 20.05 -3.08
CA VAL A 108 -14.90 19.59 -2.69
C VAL A 108 -14.45 20.27 -1.39
N TYR A 109 -13.97 19.46 -0.45
CA TYR A 109 -13.52 19.78 0.89
C TYR A 109 -12.02 19.52 1.03
N VAL A 110 -11.39 20.10 2.04
CA VAL A 110 -9.95 19.90 2.27
C VAL A 110 -9.68 18.45 2.60
N GLY A 111 -8.70 17.88 1.92
CA GLY A 111 -8.31 16.49 2.10
C GLY A 111 -9.09 15.50 1.23
N ASP A 112 -10.08 15.97 0.46
CA ASP A 112 -10.81 15.12 -0.47
C ASP A 112 -9.90 14.51 -1.55
N ASP A 113 -10.36 13.39 -2.06
CA ASP A 113 -10.01 12.94 -3.40
C ASP A 113 -10.92 13.60 -4.42
N VAL A 114 -10.34 14.53 -5.18
CA VAL A 114 -11.03 15.26 -6.24
C VAL A 114 -11.62 14.30 -7.26
N ALA A 115 -10.89 13.26 -7.66
CA ALA A 115 -11.40 12.27 -8.61
C ALA A 115 -12.57 11.49 -8.01
N LEU A 116 -12.47 11.07 -6.75
CA LEU A 116 -13.57 10.39 -6.06
C LEU A 116 -14.81 11.28 -5.90
N ALA A 117 -14.63 12.54 -5.51
CA ALA A 117 -15.71 13.51 -5.35
C ALA A 117 -16.48 13.69 -6.67
N VAL A 118 -15.76 13.76 -7.80
CA VAL A 118 -16.35 13.77 -9.14
C VAL A 118 -17.11 12.49 -9.42
N HIS A 119 -16.52 11.31 -9.22
CA HIS A 119 -17.20 10.03 -9.48
C HIS A 119 -18.49 9.89 -8.68
N VAL A 120 -18.46 10.19 -7.38
CA VAL A 120 -19.64 10.14 -6.51
C VAL A 120 -20.71 11.12 -6.99
N HIS A 121 -20.30 12.30 -7.46
CA HIS A 121 -21.23 13.29 -8.02
C HIS A 121 -21.90 12.77 -9.30
N LEU A 122 -21.13 12.24 -10.26
CA LEU A 122 -21.66 11.65 -11.49
C LEU A 122 -22.64 10.52 -11.18
N TRP A 123 -22.27 9.67 -10.24
CA TRP A 123 -23.07 8.56 -9.78
C TRP A 123 -24.41 9.04 -9.18
N ARG A 124 -24.37 10.06 -8.30
CA ARG A 124 -25.56 10.65 -7.65
C ARG A 124 -26.59 11.16 -8.67
N TYR A 125 -26.13 11.69 -9.79
CA TYR A 125 -26.99 12.25 -10.84
C TYR A 125 -27.13 11.32 -12.06
N LYS A 126 -26.64 10.08 -11.99
CA LYS A 126 -26.72 9.05 -13.04
C LYS A 126 -26.10 9.46 -14.38
N TYR A 127 -25.08 10.31 -14.35
CA TYR A 127 -24.33 10.68 -15.55
C TYR A 127 -23.29 9.63 -15.89
N HIS A 128 -23.22 9.29 -17.18
CA HIS A 128 -22.22 8.39 -17.73
C HIS A 128 -21.31 9.20 -18.65
N VAL A 129 -20.00 9.12 -18.42
CA VAL A 129 -18.97 9.80 -19.21
C VAL A 129 -17.90 8.82 -19.62
N SER A 130 -17.24 9.10 -20.75
CA SER A 130 -16.03 8.40 -21.13
C SER A 130 -14.87 8.73 -20.18
N GLY A 131 -13.84 7.88 -20.14
CA GLY A 131 -12.64 8.12 -19.31
C GLY A 131 -11.90 9.40 -19.68
N THR A 132 -11.89 9.76 -20.97
CA THR A 132 -11.27 11.01 -21.44
C THR A 132 -12.02 12.24 -20.93
N GLU A 133 -13.35 12.24 -21.03
CA GLU A 133 -14.19 13.33 -20.50
C GLU A 133 -14.02 13.45 -18.99
N LEU A 134 -14.06 12.34 -18.26
CA LEU A 134 -13.80 12.31 -16.81
C LEU A 134 -12.44 12.94 -16.45
N GLY A 135 -11.39 12.64 -17.22
CA GLY A 135 -10.08 13.25 -17.05
C GLY A 135 -10.10 14.77 -17.20
N HIS A 136 -10.82 15.28 -18.22
CA HIS A 136 -11.01 16.72 -18.41
C HIS A 136 -11.80 17.35 -17.25
N VAL A 137 -12.88 16.72 -16.78
CA VAL A 137 -13.65 17.19 -15.62
C VAL A 137 -12.77 17.34 -14.38
N ILE A 138 -11.99 16.31 -14.06
CA ILE A 138 -11.09 16.31 -12.90
C ILE A 138 -10.05 17.43 -13.04
N ALA A 139 -9.46 17.59 -14.23
CA ALA A 139 -8.48 18.65 -14.50
C ALA A 139 -9.09 20.06 -14.36
N SER A 140 -10.30 20.29 -14.87
CA SER A 140 -11.03 21.55 -14.70
C SER A 140 -11.30 21.87 -13.24
N ILE A 141 -11.68 20.86 -12.44
CA ILE A 141 -11.93 21.05 -11.01
C ILE A 141 -10.63 21.36 -10.25
N ARG A 142 -9.54 20.65 -10.54
CA ARG A 142 -8.22 20.95 -9.96
C ARG A 142 -7.74 22.36 -10.32
N SER A 143 -7.95 22.79 -11.56
CA SER A 143 -7.64 24.16 -11.99
C SER A 143 -8.45 25.21 -11.23
N ALA A 144 -9.75 24.98 -11.05
CA ALA A 144 -10.60 25.86 -10.25
C ALA A 144 -10.27 25.84 -8.74
N LEU A 145 -9.67 24.75 -8.24
CA LEU A 145 -9.07 24.68 -6.90
C LEU A 145 -7.69 25.36 -6.83
N ASN A 146 -7.17 25.89 -7.95
CA ASN A 146 -5.79 26.38 -8.08
C ASN A 146 -4.77 25.36 -7.57
N HIS A 147 -5.00 24.07 -7.84
CA HIS A 147 -4.17 22.96 -7.38
C HIS A 147 -3.97 22.91 -5.85
N ALA A 148 -4.94 23.42 -5.06
CA ALA A 148 -4.87 23.38 -3.60
C ALA A 148 -4.83 21.94 -3.05
N ASP A 149 -5.24 20.93 -3.82
CA ASP A 149 -5.14 19.50 -3.51
C ASP A 149 -3.69 18.98 -3.46
N GLU A 150 -2.73 19.78 -3.91
CA GLU A 150 -1.30 19.51 -3.82
C GLU A 150 -0.64 20.22 -2.60
N SER A 151 -1.40 21.06 -1.87
CA SER A 151 -0.86 21.81 -0.73
C SER A 151 -0.59 20.92 0.49
N THR A 152 0.40 21.30 1.31
CA THR A 152 0.72 20.61 2.57
C THR A 152 -0.50 20.47 3.48
N LEU A 153 -1.36 21.49 3.55
CA LEU A 153 -2.57 21.45 4.37
C LEU A 153 -3.56 20.38 3.88
N TRP A 154 -3.77 20.30 2.56
CA TRP A 154 -4.66 19.31 1.98
C TRP A 154 -4.12 17.90 2.16
N ILE A 155 -2.83 17.72 1.89
CA ILE A 155 -2.13 16.44 2.07
C ILE A 155 -2.18 16.00 3.54
N ALA A 156 -2.01 16.92 4.48
CA ALA A 156 -2.10 16.63 5.92
C ALA A 156 -3.54 16.25 6.33
N ALA A 157 -4.55 16.99 5.87
CA ALA A 157 -5.95 16.67 6.16
C ALA A 157 -6.36 15.30 5.60
N ARG A 158 -5.89 14.97 4.39
CA ARG A 158 -6.12 13.68 3.74
C ARG A 158 -5.37 12.53 4.39
N GLY A 159 -4.11 12.78 4.75
CA GLY A 159 -3.24 11.82 5.42
C GLY A 159 -3.58 11.63 6.89
N ALA A 160 -4.58 12.35 7.42
CA ALA A 160 -5.09 12.13 8.77
C ALA A 160 -5.65 10.71 8.86
N GLN A 161 -5.05 9.90 9.72
CA GLN A 161 -5.53 8.56 9.98
C GLN A 161 -6.46 8.57 11.19
N TYR A 162 -7.39 7.61 11.23
CA TYR A 162 -8.03 7.29 12.50
C TYR A 162 -6.92 6.88 13.47
N PRO A 163 -6.75 7.57 14.61
CA PRO A 163 -5.64 7.32 15.50
C PRO A 163 -5.66 5.84 15.91
N PRO A 164 -4.54 5.12 15.78
CA PRO A 164 -4.50 3.75 16.24
C PRO A 164 -4.84 3.74 17.74
N PRO A 165 -5.55 2.70 18.23
CA PRO A 165 -5.68 2.54 19.68
C PRO A 165 -4.29 2.58 20.30
N PRO A 166 -4.12 3.16 21.50
CA PRO A 166 -2.82 3.26 22.15
C PRO A 166 -2.17 1.87 22.17
N PRO A 167 -0.87 1.77 21.83
CA PRO A 167 -0.21 0.48 21.74
C PRO A 167 -0.37 -0.26 23.06
N THR A 168 -0.93 -1.47 23.01
CA THR A 168 -0.90 -2.37 24.15
C THR A 168 0.58 -2.58 24.51
N PRO A 169 1.00 -2.37 25.78
CA PRO A 169 2.38 -2.57 26.16
C PRO A 169 2.81 -3.98 25.74
N PRO A 170 3.97 -4.12 25.08
CA PRO A 170 4.37 -5.41 24.54
C PRO A 170 4.54 -6.41 25.68
N LEU A 171 4.00 -7.62 25.52
CA LEU A 171 4.20 -8.72 26.47
C LEU A 171 5.68 -9.10 26.62
N ARG A 172 6.53 -8.74 25.64
CA ARG A 172 8.00 -8.79 25.70
C ARG A 172 8.60 -7.69 24.84
N SER A 173 9.59 -6.96 25.35
CA SER A 173 10.39 -6.04 24.52
C SER A 173 11.19 -6.86 23.50
N PHE A 174 10.84 -6.77 22.23
CA PHE A 174 11.75 -7.24 21.19
C PHE A 174 12.91 -6.25 21.10
N ILE A 175 14.12 -6.71 21.41
CA ILE A 175 15.34 -5.93 21.15
C ILE A 175 15.62 -6.09 19.66
N ALA A 176 15.14 -5.14 18.86
CA ALA A 176 15.59 -5.04 17.48
C ALA A 176 17.12 -4.94 17.47
N PRO A 177 17.81 -5.57 16.50
CA PRO A 177 19.25 -5.42 16.39
C PRO A 177 19.61 -3.94 16.33
N VAL A 178 20.73 -3.56 16.95
CA VAL A 178 21.21 -2.18 16.89
C VAL A 178 21.48 -1.85 15.43
N VAL A 179 20.60 -1.06 14.83
CA VAL A 179 20.68 -0.68 13.42
C VAL A 179 21.87 0.25 13.23
N SER A 180 22.77 -0.13 12.33
CA SER A 180 23.97 0.63 11.96
C SER A 180 23.60 1.99 11.37
N HIS A 181 24.46 2.98 11.61
CA HIS A 181 24.37 4.31 11.00
C HIS A 181 24.91 4.36 9.56
N GLN A 182 25.40 3.23 9.02
CA GLN A 182 25.85 3.14 7.65
C GLN A 182 24.71 3.46 6.67
N THR A 183 25.04 4.23 5.63
CA THR A 183 24.11 4.67 4.58
C THR A 183 24.00 3.68 3.41
N CYS A 184 24.75 2.58 3.46
CA CYS A 184 24.72 1.52 2.46
C CYS A 184 23.47 0.64 2.59
N VAL A 185 23.14 -0.09 1.52
CA VAL A 185 21.97 -0.97 1.43
C VAL A 185 22.41 -2.43 1.54
N THR A 186 21.77 -3.21 2.43
CA THR A 186 21.81 -4.68 2.33
C THR A 186 20.76 -5.13 1.33
N VAL A 187 21.15 -5.90 0.32
CA VAL A 187 20.19 -6.56 -0.55
C VAL A 187 19.88 -7.93 0.02
N VAL A 188 18.60 -8.26 0.14
CA VAL A 188 18.14 -9.57 0.57
C VAL A 188 17.26 -10.19 -0.49
N VAL A 189 17.62 -11.41 -0.91
CA VAL A 189 16.83 -12.22 -1.83
C VAL A 189 16.33 -13.45 -1.11
N THR A 190 15.02 -13.71 -1.13
CA THR A 190 14.49 -15.00 -0.68
C THR A 190 14.27 -15.93 -1.86
N THR A 191 14.67 -17.19 -1.74
CA THR A 191 14.49 -18.22 -2.78
C THR A 191 14.01 -19.54 -2.20
N CYS A 192 13.31 -20.33 -3.01
CA CYS A 192 12.85 -21.67 -2.64
C CYS A 192 12.65 -22.53 -3.88
N LYS A 193 13.54 -23.51 -4.13
CA LYS A 193 13.37 -24.58 -5.15
C LYS A 193 13.06 -24.08 -6.57
N ARG A 194 13.39 -22.82 -6.87
CA ARG A 194 13.11 -22.14 -8.14
C ARG A 194 14.42 -21.67 -8.78
N LEU A 195 15.42 -22.56 -8.86
CA LEU A 195 16.78 -22.23 -9.30
C LEU A 195 16.83 -21.40 -10.59
N SER A 196 16.06 -21.76 -11.62
CA SER A 196 16.06 -21.03 -12.89
C SER A 196 15.58 -19.57 -12.76
N LEU A 197 14.54 -19.33 -11.93
CA LEU A 197 14.06 -17.98 -11.66
C LEU A 197 15.08 -17.22 -10.82
N PHE A 198 15.65 -17.85 -9.79
CA PHE A 198 16.70 -17.26 -8.97
C PHE A 198 17.90 -16.79 -9.82
N LEU A 199 18.41 -17.64 -10.71
CA LEU A 199 19.52 -17.29 -11.60
C LEU A 199 19.15 -16.09 -12.50
N ALA A 200 17.94 -16.11 -13.09
CA ALA A 200 17.48 -15.01 -13.95
C ALA A 200 17.37 -13.68 -13.18
N THR A 201 16.81 -13.73 -11.97
CA THR A 201 16.68 -12.59 -11.07
C THR A 201 18.05 -12.01 -10.73
N MET A 202 18.94 -12.85 -10.21
CA MET A 202 20.29 -12.42 -9.81
C MET A 202 21.10 -11.86 -10.98
N HIS A 203 21.12 -12.53 -12.14
CA HIS A 203 21.84 -12.03 -13.31
C HIS A 203 21.33 -10.67 -13.79
N SER A 204 20.02 -10.44 -13.77
CA SER A 204 19.45 -9.14 -14.17
C SER A 204 19.68 -8.03 -13.14
N PHE A 205 19.76 -8.38 -11.84
CA PHE A 205 19.92 -7.40 -10.77
C PHE A 205 21.38 -6.97 -10.53
N LEU A 206 22.35 -7.88 -10.69
CA LEU A 206 23.76 -7.62 -10.34
C LEU A 206 24.37 -6.33 -10.95
N PRO A 207 24.05 -5.91 -12.19
CA PRO A 207 24.53 -4.63 -12.73
C PRO A 207 24.14 -3.41 -11.87
N TYR A 208 22.97 -3.45 -11.21
CA TYR A 208 22.52 -2.40 -10.28
C TYR A 208 23.26 -2.47 -8.95
N ALA A 209 23.50 -3.67 -8.43
CA ALA A 209 24.28 -3.85 -7.21
C ALA A 209 25.72 -3.33 -7.36
N ALA A 210 26.32 -3.50 -8.54
CA ALA A 210 27.70 -3.09 -8.81
C ALA A 210 27.89 -1.56 -8.90
N THR A 211 26.83 -0.80 -9.19
CA THR A 211 26.89 0.66 -9.40
C THR A 211 26.30 1.46 -8.24
N SER A 212 25.88 0.79 -7.16
CA SER A 212 25.20 1.40 -6.02
C SER A 212 25.94 1.21 -4.70
N SER A 213 25.50 1.92 -3.66
CA SER A 213 25.99 1.77 -2.28
C SER A 213 25.52 0.47 -1.61
N VAL A 214 25.50 -0.64 -2.35
CA VAL A 214 25.17 -1.96 -1.78
C VAL A 214 26.40 -2.49 -1.05
N CYS A 215 26.23 -2.81 0.23
CA CYS A 215 27.33 -3.31 1.07
C CYS A 215 27.29 -4.82 1.30
N MET A 216 26.14 -5.46 1.09
CA MET A 216 25.99 -6.90 1.24
C MET A 216 24.87 -7.39 0.34
N LEU A 217 25.08 -8.55 -0.28
CA LEU A 217 24.03 -9.33 -0.92
C LEU A 217 23.86 -10.61 -0.10
N LEU A 218 22.67 -10.79 0.45
CA LEU A 218 22.29 -11.91 1.29
C LEU A 218 21.18 -12.70 0.60
N VAL A 219 21.36 -14.01 0.44
CA VAL A 219 20.33 -14.91 -0.05
C VAL A 219 19.85 -15.79 1.10
N LEU A 220 18.55 -15.70 1.41
CA LEU A 220 17.87 -16.64 2.30
C LEU A 220 17.21 -17.73 1.47
N ASP A 221 17.79 -18.92 1.51
CA ASP A 221 17.26 -20.09 0.84
C ASP A 221 16.35 -20.91 1.76
N ASP A 222 15.09 -21.02 1.36
CA ASP A 222 14.06 -21.80 2.05
C ASP A 222 13.89 -23.18 1.41
N HIS A 223 14.81 -24.09 1.76
CA HIS A 223 14.77 -25.52 1.43
C HIS A 223 14.98 -25.90 -0.05
N SER A 224 15.84 -25.20 -0.80
CA SER A 224 16.32 -25.73 -2.10
C SER A 224 17.17 -27.00 -1.93
N SER A 225 17.31 -27.78 -3.01
CA SER A 225 18.10 -29.01 -2.98
C SER A 225 19.59 -28.72 -2.80
N ALA A 226 20.36 -29.70 -2.31
CA ALA A 226 21.81 -29.56 -2.17
C ALA A 226 22.51 -29.31 -3.53
N ALA A 227 21.94 -29.85 -4.62
CA ALA A 227 22.43 -29.60 -5.97
C ALA A 227 22.19 -28.14 -6.40
N ASP A 228 20.97 -27.62 -6.18
CA ASP A 228 20.65 -26.23 -6.51
C ASP A 228 21.50 -25.26 -5.69
N ARG A 229 21.65 -25.51 -4.40
CA ARG A 229 22.49 -24.69 -3.51
C ARG A 229 23.93 -24.59 -4.00
N ARG A 230 24.50 -25.72 -4.46
CA ARG A 230 25.84 -25.73 -5.05
C ARG A 230 25.89 -24.85 -6.31
N VAL A 231 24.92 -24.97 -7.21
CA VAL A 231 24.86 -24.11 -8.41
C VAL A 231 24.75 -22.64 -8.02
N MET A 232 23.92 -22.28 -7.05
CA MET A 232 23.77 -20.89 -6.59
C MET A 232 25.08 -20.33 -6.04
N GLN A 233 25.77 -21.09 -5.18
CA GLN A 233 27.03 -20.69 -4.56
C GLN A 233 28.18 -20.60 -5.58
N ASP A 234 28.29 -21.58 -6.48
CA ASP A 234 29.33 -21.61 -7.52
C ASP A 234 29.15 -20.46 -8.52
N THR A 235 27.90 -20.10 -8.84
CA THR A 235 27.58 -19.02 -9.78
C THR A 235 27.79 -17.63 -9.17
N PHE A 236 27.50 -17.47 -7.88
CA PHE A 236 27.56 -16.18 -7.18
C PHE A 236 28.45 -16.25 -5.92
N PRO A 237 29.78 -16.41 -6.08
CA PRO A 237 30.68 -16.64 -4.95
C PRO A 237 30.85 -15.43 -4.02
N ALA A 238 30.45 -14.23 -4.45
CA ALA A 238 30.49 -13.01 -3.64
C ALA A 238 29.21 -12.75 -2.84
N VAL A 239 28.22 -13.66 -2.92
CA VAL A 239 26.94 -13.55 -2.22
C VAL A 239 26.97 -14.39 -0.95
N GLU A 240 26.46 -13.83 0.14
CA GLU A 240 26.31 -14.55 1.40
C GLU A 240 25.04 -15.40 1.36
N PHE A 241 25.14 -16.68 1.69
CA PHE A 241 24.00 -17.61 1.68
C PHE A 241 23.64 -18.08 3.08
N VAL A 242 22.35 -17.95 3.42
CA VAL A 242 21.76 -18.49 4.65
C VAL A 242 20.74 -19.54 4.27
N PHE A 243 21.03 -20.80 4.61
CA PHE A 243 20.14 -21.93 4.37
C PHE A 243 19.26 -22.18 5.59
N THR A 244 17.95 -21.94 5.46
CA THR A 244 17.03 -22.14 6.58
C THR A 244 16.88 -23.63 6.89
N ARG A 245 16.74 -23.95 8.18
CA ARG A 245 16.39 -25.31 8.63
C ARG A 245 14.89 -25.51 8.70
N ARG A 246 14.15 -24.44 8.96
CA ARG A 246 12.69 -24.44 9.08
C ARG A 246 12.07 -23.83 7.83
N LYS A 247 11.04 -24.51 7.31
CA LYS A 247 10.32 -24.09 6.11
C LYS A 247 9.38 -22.94 6.38
N GLY A 248 9.19 -22.09 5.39
CA GLY A 248 8.11 -21.12 5.33
C GLY A 248 8.60 -19.70 5.11
N HIS A 249 7.96 -19.00 4.17
CA HIS A 249 8.33 -17.65 3.78
C HIS A 249 8.32 -16.65 4.95
N ALA A 250 7.27 -16.68 5.79
CA ALA A 250 7.18 -15.86 7.00
C ALA A 250 8.38 -16.07 7.95
N HIS A 251 8.87 -17.30 8.06
CA HIS A 251 10.03 -17.61 8.88
C HIS A 251 11.32 -17.04 8.29
N SER A 252 11.51 -17.15 6.97
CA SER A 252 12.62 -16.52 6.26
C SER A 252 12.61 -15.00 6.43
N LEU A 253 11.43 -14.36 6.30
CA LEU A 253 11.29 -12.92 6.51
C LEU A 253 11.61 -12.49 7.95
N ASN A 254 11.15 -13.23 8.95
CA ASN A 254 11.51 -12.97 10.35
C ASN A 254 13.03 -13.13 10.58
N SER A 255 13.63 -14.17 10.01
CA SER A 255 15.08 -14.40 10.09
C SER A 255 15.87 -13.25 9.46
N MET A 256 15.44 -12.75 8.31
CA MET A 256 16.01 -11.57 7.68
C MET A 256 15.94 -10.33 8.59
N LEU A 257 14.80 -10.07 9.24
CA LEU A 257 14.65 -8.96 10.18
C LEU A 257 15.55 -9.08 11.44
N GLU A 258 16.13 -10.25 11.68
CA GLU A 258 17.10 -10.50 12.77
C GLU A 258 18.55 -10.41 12.29
N LEU A 259 18.82 -10.81 11.05
CA LEU A 259 20.16 -10.86 10.47
C LEU A 259 20.64 -9.51 9.93
N VAL A 260 19.74 -8.71 9.34
CA VAL A 260 20.11 -7.48 8.67
C VAL A 260 20.24 -6.33 9.66
N THR A 261 21.43 -5.74 9.73
CA THR A 261 21.76 -4.65 10.67
C THR A 261 21.86 -3.28 10.01
N THR A 262 21.87 -3.19 8.67
CA THR A 262 21.89 -1.90 7.97
C THR A 262 20.56 -1.17 8.12
N ARG A 263 20.58 0.17 8.11
CA ARG A 263 19.34 0.96 8.13
C ARG A 263 18.46 0.66 6.93
N PHE A 264 19.07 0.59 5.76
CA PHE A 264 18.35 0.36 4.52
C PHE A 264 18.56 -1.06 4.02
N MET A 265 17.47 -1.65 3.55
CA MET A 265 17.46 -2.99 2.99
C MET A 265 16.64 -3.02 1.71
N LEU A 266 17.21 -3.49 0.60
CA LEU A 266 16.43 -3.85 -0.58
C LEU A 266 15.98 -5.30 -0.40
N TYR A 267 14.67 -5.53 -0.36
CA TYR A 267 14.11 -6.87 -0.41
C TYR A 267 13.64 -7.20 -1.83
N LEU A 268 13.87 -8.45 -2.25
CA LEU A 268 13.29 -9.03 -3.46
C LEU A 268 13.06 -10.54 -3.31
N GLU A 269 12.06 -11.05 -4.01
CA GLU A 269 11.90 -12.48 -4.25
C GLU A 269 12.72 -12.93 -5.46
N ASP A 270 12.88 -14.24 -5.65
CA ASP A 270 13.71 -14.85 -6.68
C ASP A 270 13.07 -14.91 -8.07
N ASP A 271 11.99 -14.20 -8.32
CA ASP A 271 11.21 -14.23 -9.56
C ASP A 271 10.94 -12.85 -10.19
N TRP A 272 11.95 -11.98 -10.14
CA TRP A 272 11.92 -10.62 -10.70
C TRP A 272 13.05 -10.38 -11.69
N ARG A 273 12.72 -10.07 -12.94
CA ARG A 273 13.70 -9.66 -13.95
C ARG A 273 13.79 -8.14 -14.03
N TRP A 274 14.96 -7.60 -13.74
CA TRP A 274 15.22 -6.16 -13.78
C TRP A 274 15.41 -5.67 -15.21
N GLU A 275 14.81 -4.53 -15.53
CA GLU A 275 15.02 -3.86 -16.82
C GLU A 275 16.48 -3.42 -16.93
N LEU A 276 17.04 -3.32 -18.13
CA LEU A 276 18.46 -2.96 -18.32
C LEU A 276 18.69 -1.44 -18.41
N SER A 277 17.64 -0.69 -18.75
CA SER A 277 17.70 0.75 -18.93
C SER A 277 16.58 1.39 -18.13
N LEU A 278 16.96 2.16 -17.12
CA LEU A 278 16.04 2.88 -16.25
C LEU A 278 16.30 4.38 -16.38
N PRO A 279 15.27 5.22 -16.23
CA PRO A 279 15.45 6.67 -16.22
C PRO A 279 16.39 7.12 -15.10
N HIS A 280 16.38 6.41 -13.97
CA HIS A 280 17.17 6.71 -12.78
C HIS A 280 17.61 5.43 -12.08
N HIS A 281 18.70 5.51 -11.31
CA HIS A 281 19.09 4.38 -10.46
C HIS A 281 18.03 4.18 -9.34
N PRO A 282 17.34 3.03 -9.29
CA PRO A 282 16.14 2.85 -8.45
C PRO A 282 16.46 2.95 -6.95
N LEU A 283 17.63 2.45 -6.52
CA LEU A 283 18.05 2.58 -5.12
C LEU A 283 18.32 4.04 -4.72
N ALA A 284 18.95 4.84 -5.58
CA ALA A 284 19.24 6.24 -5.26
C ALA A 284 17.94 7.04 -5.11
N HIS A 285 16.97 6.80 -6.00
CA HIS A 285 15.66 7.44 -5.94
C HIS A 285 14.88 7.02 -4.68
N ALA A 286 14.84 5.72 -4.37
CA ALA A 286 14.19 5.21 -3.18
C ALA A 286 14.79 5.77 -1.87
N LEU A 287 16.12 5.85 -1.79
CA LEU A 287 16.82 6.43 -0.63
C LEU A 287 16.51 7.92 -0.47
N ALA A 288 16.45 8.69 -1.57
CA ALA A 288 16.10 10.10 -1.51
C ALA A 288 14.69 10.32 -0.95
N ILE A 289 13.71 9.50 -1.35
CA ILE A 289 12.34 9.52 -0.82
C ILE A 289 12.32 9.16 0.67
N LEU A 290 13.01 8.09 1.05
CA LEU A 290 13.07 7.67 2.45
C LEU A 290 13.69 8.77 3.32
N GLU A 291 14.79 9.39 2.90
CA GLU A 291 15.39 10.47 3.70
C GLU A 291 14.52 11.73 3.76
N HIS A 292 13.74 12.02 2.72
CA HIS A 292 12.86 13.19 2.69
C HIS A 292 11.62 13.09 3.59
N ASP A 293 10.85 12.00 3.49
CA ASP A 293 9.59 11.85 4.21
C ASP A 293 9.74 10.85 5.36
N PRO A 294 9.74 11.30 6.64
CA PRO A 294 9.94 10.44 7.80
C PRO A 294 8.79 9.45 8.07
N THR A 295 7.65 9.61 7.39
CA THR A 295 6.48 8.73 7.53
C THR A 295 6.55 7.52 6.60
N ILE A 296 7.44 7.53 5.61
CA ILE A 296 7.61 6.41 4.67
C ILE A 296 8.57 5.38 5.28
N VAL A 297 8.17 4.11 5.34
CA VAL A 297 9.03 3.00 5.79
C VAL A 297 9.53 2.15 4.63
N GLN A 298 8.84 2.19 3.50
CA GLN A 298 9.17 1.38 2.33
C GLN A 298 8.94 2.17 1.05
N VAL A 299 9.87 2.03 0.10
CA VAL A 299 9.70 2.51 -1.27
C VAL A 299 9.78 1.32 -2.22
N LEU A 300 8.66 0.98 -2.86
CA LEU A 300 8.60 -0.04 -3.90
C LEU A 300 9.27 0.48 -5.15
N VAL A 301 10.16 -0.33 -5.73
CA VAL A 301 10.93 0.10 -6.92
C VAL A 301 10.07 0.09 -8.19
N ASN A 302 8.90 -0.54 -8.15
CA ASN A 302 7.92 -0.52 -9.22
C ASN A 302 6.71 0.34 -8.86
N THR A 303 6.22 1.09 -9.84
CA THR A 303 4.86 1.65 -9.78
C THR A 303 3.83 0.55 -9.56
N GLN A 304 2.88 0.80 -8.68
CA GLN A 304 1.68 -0.05 -8.53
C GLN A 304 0.46 0.59 -9.17
N ARG A 305 0.65 1.65 -9.97
CA ARG A 305 -0.43 2.47 -10.57
C ARG A 305 -1.43 2.92 -9.50
N SER A 306 -0.88 3.39 -8.39
CA SER A 306 -1.61 3.63 -7.16
C SER A 306 -0.90 4.66 -6.30
N GLY A 307 -1.63 5.22 -5.33
CA GLY A 307 -1.15 6.29 -4.49
C GLY A 307 -1.23 7.67 -5.14
N TRP A 308 -0.96 8.68 -4.32
CA TRP A 308 -1.06 10.08 -4.73
C TRP A 308 0.32 10.66 -5.08
N PRO A 309 0.44 11.44 -6.17
CA PRO A 309 1.71 12.02 -6.56
C PRO A 309 2.26 12.98 -5.51
N ARG A 310 3.55 12.85 -5.22
CA ARG A 310 4.33 13.71 -4.34
C ARG A 310 5.61 14.12 -5.06
N ARG A 311 6.20 15.22 -4.61
CA ARG A 311 7.47 15.72 -5.16
C ARG A 311 8.52 15.82 -4.07
N LEU A 312 9.73 15.35 -4.37
CA LEU A 312 10.91 15.72 -3.60
C LEU A 312 11.15 17.23 -3.74
N PRO A 313 11.54 17.92 -2.66
CA PRO A 313 11.92 19.33 -2.73
C PRO A 313 13.17 19.50 -3.59
N ALA A 314 13.21 20.59 -4.36
CA ALA A 314 14.43 21.09 -5.01
C ALA A 314 15.16 20.08 -5.94
N THR A 315 14.41 19.41 -6.83
CA THR A 315 15.02 18.70 -7.96
C THR A 315 14.67 19.43 -9.26
N ASP A 316 15.69 19.92 -9.98
CA ASP A 316 15.50 20.47 -11.35
C ASP A 316 15.05 19.37 -12.33
N ASP A 317 15.33 18.11 -11.99
CA ASP A 317 14.80 16.94 -12.67
C ASP A 317 13.39 16.60 -12.16
N SER A 318 12.40 17.02 -12.95
CA SER A 318 10.98 16.75 -12.66
C SER A 318 10.61 15.26 -12.62
N SER A 319 11.42 14.38 -13.22
CA SER A 319 11.20 12.93 -13.29
C SER A 319 11.82 12.17 -12.11
N PHE A 320 12.95 12.64 -11.58
CA PHE A 320 13.51 12.15 -10.31
C PHE A 320 12.74 12.70 -9.11
N GLY A 321 12.12 13.87 -9.24
CA GLY A 321 11.35 14.46 -8.15
C GLY A 321 10.04 13.73 -7.85
N LEU A 322 9.46 12.99 -8.81
CA LEU A 322 8.13 12.42 -8.70
C LEU A 322 8.13 11.04 -8.04
N TYR A 323 7.26 10.85 -7.05
CA TYR A 323 6.94 9.54 -6.47
C TYR A 323 5.46 9.47 -6.09
N PHE A 324 4.95 8.27 -5.81
CA PHE A 324 3.58 8.08 -5.35
C PHE A 324 3.57 7.58 -3.91
N ARG A 325 2.85 8.26 -3.02
CA ARG A 325 2.63 7.76 -1.65
C ARG A 325 1.32 6.98 -1.61
N HIS A 326 1.37 5.75 -1.13
CA HIS A 326 0.18 4.92 -0.97
C HIS A 326 -0.73 5.48 0.13
N GLU A 327 -2.03 5.44 -0.14
CA GLU A 327 -3.07 5.78 0.82
C GLU A 327 -4.03 4.60 0.96
N TYR A 328 -4.31 4.24 2.20
CA TYR A 328 -5.26 3.19 2.54
C TYR A 328 -6.63 3.80 2.83
N GLY A 329 -7.71 3.09 2.50
CA GLY A 329 -9.06 3.63 2.70
C GLY A 329 -9.48 4.63 1.62
N VAL A 330 -8.92 4.51 0.41
CA VAL A 330 -9.37 5.24 -0.79
C VAL A 330 -9.95 4.26 -1.80
N VAL A 331 -10.92 4.75 -2.57
CA VAL A 331 -11.91 3.93 -3.25
C VAL A 331 -11.44 3.36 -4.61
N ASP A 332 -10.48 4.01 -5.27
CA ASP A 332 -9.84 3.48 -6.49
C ASP A 332 -8.37 3.18 -6.21
N HIS A 333 -8.05 1.91 -5.97
CA HIS A 333 -6.70 1.55 -5.59
C HIS A 333 -6.32 0.14 -6.04
N ALA A 334 -5.54 0.06 -7.12
CA ALA A 334 -4.96 -1.19 -7.63
C ALA A 334 -4.08 -1.93 -6.61
N PHE A 335 -3.67 -1.27 -5.51
CA PHE A 335 -2.78 -1.83 -4.49
C PHE A 335 -3.39 -1.77 -3.06
N GLY A 336 -4.72 -1.71 -2.95
CA GLY A 336 -5.42 -1.44 -1.67
C GLY A 336 -5.36 -2.56 -0.63
N TYR A 337 -4.80 -3.72 -0.97
CA TYR A 337 -4.61 -4.88 -0.09
C TYR A 337 -3.34 -4.79 0.77
N TRP A 338 -2.48 -3.79 0.52
CA TRP A 338 -1.19 -3.59 1.16
C TRP A 338 -1.08 -2.21 1.85
N PRO A 339 -1.85 -1.97 2.93
CA PRO A 339 -2.06 -0.64 3.53
C PRO A 339 -0.77 0.11 3.91
N GLY A 340 0.22 -0.57 4.46
CA GLY A 340 1.44 0.06 4.99
C GLY A 340 2.74 -0.54 4.44
N PHE A 341 2.64 -1.68 3.76
CA PHE A 341 3.79 -2.51 3.42
C PHE A 341 3.46 -3.58 2.37
N SER A 342 4.44 -4.01 1.59
CA SER A 342 4.33 -5.12 0.65
C SER A 342 5.63 -5.92 0.54
N LEU A 343 5.55 -7.15 0.05
CA LEU A 343 6.72 -7.96 -0.33
C LEU A 343 7.13 -7.78 -1.80
N ASN A 344 6.47 -6.90 -2.54
CA ASN A 344 7.01 -6.46 -3.84
C ASN A 344 8.41 -5.86 -3.66
N PRO A 345 9.29 -5.93 -4.69
CA PRO A 345 10.63 -5.38 -4.59
C PRO A 345 10.64 -3.94 -4.11
N GLY A 346 11.41 -3.67 -3.06
CA GLY A 346 11.38 -2.37 -2.40
C GLY A 346 12.49 -2.16 -1.38
N VAL A 347 12.85 -0.89 -1.19
CA VAL A 347 13.82 -0.46 -0.17
C VAL A 347 13.10 -0.15 1.12
N TRP A 348 13.50 -0.78 2.22
CA TRP A 348 12.89 -0.69 3.54
C TRP A 348 13.82 0.11 4.46
N ASP A 349 13.27 0.99 5.31
CA ASP A 349 13.97 1.63 6.42
C ASP A 349 13.73 0.83 7.71
N LEU A 350 14.65 -0.08 8.02
CA LEU A 350 14.57 -0.96 9.19
C LEU A 350 14.62 -0.18 10.51
N LYS A 351 15.29 0.98 10.53
CA LYS A 351 15.29 1.87 11.70
C LYS A 351 13.89 2.39 11.98
N ARG A 352 13.13 2.80 10.95
CA ARG A 352 11.73 3.23 11.12
C ARG A 352 10.83 2.07 11.48
N LEU A 353 10.99 0.94 10.80
CA LEU A 353 10.21 -0.28 11.08
C LEU A 353 10.38 -0.74 12.53
N SER A 354 11.59 -0.63 13.10
CA SER A 354 11.87 -1.00 14.50
C SER A 354 11.13 -0.15 15.56
N ARG A 355 10.60 1.02 15.18
CA ARG A 355 9.80 1.89 16.08
C ARG A 355 8.40 1.34 16.32
N CYS A 356 7.93 0.45 15.44
CA CYS A 356 6.70 -0.27 15.66
C CYS A 356 6.90 -1.39 16.69
N PRO A 357 6.17 -1.37 17.82
CA PRO A 357 6.32 -2.40 18.83
C PRO A 357 5.88 -3.77 18.30
N ALA A 358 6.74 -4.78 18.48
CA ALA A 358 6.45 -6.20 18.23
C ALA A 358 6.06 -6.57 16.78
N LEU A 359 6.58 -5.87 15.75
CA LEU A 359 6.38 -6.29 14.37
C LEU A 359 7.14 -7.58 14.04
N ARG A 360 6.36 -8.62 13.70
CA ARG A 360 6.80 -9.91 13.20
C ARG A 360 5.79 -10.43 12.19
N PHE A 361 6.27 -11.19 11.21
CA PHE A 361 5.39 -11.94 10.34
C PHE A 361 4.83 -13.14 11.12
N ASN A 362 3.51 -13.29 11.11
CA ASN A 362 2.83 -14.38 11.80
C ASN A 362 3.02 -15.69 11.03
N GLU A 363 3.96 -16.52 11.46
CA GLU A 363 4.32 -17.76 10.77
C GLU A 363 3.20 -18.82 10.75
N SER A 364 2.13 -18.63 11.51
CA SER A 364 0.97 -19.53 11.55
C SER A 364 -0.22 -19.04 10.70
N SER A 365 -0.14 -17.83 10.13
CA SER A 365 -1.20 -17.25 9.32
C SER A 365 -0.88 -17.40 7.83
N ASP A 366 -1.88 -17.76 7.02
CA ASP A 366 -1.76 -17.81 5.55
C ASP A 366 -2.02 -16.43 4.88
N VAL A 367 -2.38 -15.42 5.68
CA VAL A 367 -2.54 -14.01 5.30
C VAL A 367 -1.53 -13.10 6.03
N PHE A 368 -0.44 -13.68 6.53
CA PHE A 368 0.56 -12.99 7.36
C PHE A 368 1.14 -11.72 6.73
N GLU A 369 1.24 -11.66 5.40
CA GLU A 369 1.70 -10.48 4.68
C GLU A 369 0.74 -9.28 4.90
N ARG A 370 -0.58 -9.55 4.86
CA ARG A 370 -1.61 -8.52 5.06
C ARG A 370 -1.66 -8.08 6.50
N GLU A 371 -1.53 -9.04 7.43
CA GLU A 371 -1.45 -8.76 8.87
C GLU A 371 -0.26 -7.84 9.18
N PHE A 372 0.92 -8.15 8.61
CA PHE A 372 2.12 -7.33 8.77
C PHE A 372 1.93 -5.93 8.16
N SER A 373 1.40 -5.86 6.94
CA SER A 373 1.14 -4.59 6.27
C SER A 373 0.18 -3.69 7.04
N LEU A 374 -0.89 -4.26 7.58
CA LEU A 374 -1.84 -3.54 8.41
C LEU A 374 -1.22 -3.09 9.73
N ALA A 375 -0.38 -3.92 10.35
CA ALA A 375 0.32 -3.55 11.58
C ALA A 375 1.30 -2.38 11.35
N VAL A 376 2.03 -2.37 10.24
CA VAL A 376 2.90 -1.25 9.82
C VAL A 376 2.09 0.03 9.63
N TRP A 377 0.97 -0.04 8.90
CA TRP A 377 0.09 1.10 8.69
C TRP A 377 -0.45 1.66 10.01
N ARG A 378 -0.83 0.78 10.94
CA ARG A 378 -1.29 1.15 12.28
C ARG A 378 -0.22 1.82 13.15
N CYS A 379 1.06 1.72 12.79
CA CYS A 379 2.11 2.51 13.43
C CYS A 379 2.21 3.96 12.90
N GLY A 380 1.39 4.34 11.92
CA GLY A 380 1.52 5.60 11.20
C GLY A 380 2.64 5.60 10.15
N LEU A 381 3.08 4.41 9.71
CA LEU A 381 4.08 4.26 8.65
C LEU A 381 3.42 3.94 7.31
N HIS A 382 4.06 4.39 6.23
CA HIS A 382 3.50 4.33 4.88
C HIS A 382 4.47 3.72 3.88
N VAL A 383 3.91 3.26 2.76
CA VAL A 383 4.66 2.83 1.59
C VAL A 383 4.56 3.88 0.49
N ALA A 384 5.65 4.06 -0.26
CA ALA A 384 5.68 4.82 -1.49
C ALA A 384 6.17 3.97 -2.65
N MET A 385 6.06 4.49 -3.86
CA MET A 385 6.34 3.78 -5.11
C MET A 385 7.05 4.73 -6.08
N LEU A 386 8.00 4.19 -6.82
CA LEU A 386 8.60 4.89 -7.94
C LEU A 386 7.59 5.03 -9.11
N PRO A 387 7.71 6.05 -9.97
CA PRO A 387 6.73 6.31 -11.02
C PRO A 387 6.90 5.46 -12.29
N TYR A 388 7.81 4.47 -12.27
CA TYR A 388 8.16 3.64 -13.43
C TYR A 388 8.24 2.15 -13.09
N THR A 389 8.34 1.33 -14.12
CA THR A 389 8.61 -0.11 -13.99
C THR A 389 10.12 -0.33 -13.96
N THR A 390 10.61 -0.88 -12.86
CA THR A 390 12.02 -1.23 -12.62
C THR A 390 12.31 -2.71 -12.90
N ALA A 391 11.36 -3.58 -12.56
CA ALA A 391 11.46 -5.02 -12.75
C ALA A 391 10.11 -5.64 -13.13
N VAL A 392 10.15 -6.74 -13.88
CA VAL A 392 8.96 -7.50 -14.30
C VAL A 392 8.96 -8.84 -13.58
N HIS A 393 7.80 -9.21 -13.02
CA HIS A 393 7.62 -10.51 -12.39
C HIS A 393 7.67 -11.63 -13.44
N ILE A 394 8.52 -12.63 -13.23
CA ILE A 394 8.75 -13.78 -14.11
C ILE A 394 8.31 -15.11 -13.48
N GLY A 395 7.72 -15.07 -12.29
CA GLY A 395 7.23 -16.26 -11.59
C GLY A 395 6.01 -16.86 -12.26
N THR A 396 6.20 -17.96 -13.00
CA THR A 396 5.11 -18.73 -13.65
C THR A 396 5.02 -20.17 -13.16
N ASN A 397 5.99 -20.65 -12.39
CA ASN A 397 6.18 -22.07 -12.07
C ASN A 397 5.74 -22.41 -10.63
N GLY A 398 4.46 -22.21 -10.31
CA GLY A 398 3.90 -22.46 -8.98
C GLY A 398 4.48 -21.56 -7.88
N SER A 399 3.72 -21.28 -6.82
CA SER A 399 4.23 -20.44 -5.73
C SER A 399 5.23 -21.22 -4.87
N ALA A 400 6.20 -20.50 -4.28
CA ALA A 400 7.15 -21.09 -3.31
C ALA A 400 6.44 -21.80 -2.14
N TYR A 401 5.26 -21.29 -1.75
CA TYR A 401 4.38 -21.87 -0.76
C TYR A 401 3.96 -23.30 -1.12
N VAL A 402 3.45 -23.50 -2.34
CA VAL A 402 3.06 -24.83 -2.84
C VAL A 402 4.28 -25.75 -2.91
N LEU A 403 5.42 -25.26 -3.41
CA LEU A 403 6.66 -26.03 -3.50
C LEU A 403 7.21 -26.46 -2.12
N ASN A 404 6.88 -25.72 -1.06
CA ASN A 404 7.23 -26.08 0.32
C ASN A 404 6.16 -26.88 1.06
N GLY A 405 5.04 -27.21 0.40
CA GLY A 405 3.93 -27.95 1.01
C GLY A 405 3.16 -27.11 2.03
N LEU A 406 3.16 -25.78 1.86
CA LEU A 406 2.51 -24.80 2.71
C LEU A 406 1.57 -23.90 1.89
N PRO A 407 0.60 -24.44 1.13
CA PRO A 407 -0.27 -23.64 0.28
C PRO A 407 -1.13 -22.68 1.13
N ARG A 408 -1.31 -21.46 0.64
CA ARG A 408 -2.23 -20.46 1.19
C ARG A 408 -3.61 -20.64 0.57
N ARG A 409 -4.64 -20.04 1.19
CA ARG A 409 -6.02 -20.09 0.67
C ARG A 409 -6.23 -19.49 -0.74
N PHE A 410 -5.23 -18.79 -1.29
CA PHE A 410 -5.29 -18.10 -2.57
C PHE A 410 -4.15 -18.47 -3.53
N ASP A 411 -3.41 -19.56 -3.24
CA ASP A 411 -2.40 -20.14 -4.15
C ASP A 411 -3.00 -21.00 -5.26
#